data_AF-A0A9P8UBK9-F1
#
_entry.id   AF-A0A9P8UBK9-F1
#
_cell.length_a   1.000
_cell.length_b   1.000
_cell.length_c   1.000
_cell.angle_alpha   90.00
_cell.angle_beta   90.00
_cell.angle_gamma   90.00
#
_symmetry.space_group_name_H-M   'P 1'
#
loop_
_entity.id
_entity.type
_entity.pdbx_description
1 polymer ?
#
loop_
_entity_poly.entity_id
_entity_poly.type
_entity_poly.pdbx_seq_one_letter_code
_entity_poly.pdbx_strand_id
1 'polypeptide(L)'
;MPCIIIRNRGGRSQEFQVHGFNNNQNVTVNAGTEVSIDAPDGQSGAVIAVYDGQVAEQAEITKCGWNGNDVVDISNICGGGGNMTVQQVGDDPRQYKGHETFMQACNNAWHGADQDTRNQIQSHVFLDDNGNVKRIGAPKENQALERFVRTFAQGRTYIGVGAWGDSAGDAGDNAQSSAGVGSKDILITYSDGDASPEGGNFGAQSVEEPSSGGFSIASAPEEQSYAPGIVLTNRGSNEHTYYFYDNYWNGNGTAGANFDNPLKNVTLAPGASTHVPLDLQFKGRVQKGTELPATWVEFQIRADDDQAAHGDISLQQGCDCAAEIASTDGSNVSNGFSNEILQGAPEAAIRRKPNGEVALDTTVGNWNGGPNQATIDYLTNTLGQGKVYILGGTGVPDVASKNNCLAVTFY
;
A
#
# COMPACT_ATOMS: atom_id res chain seq x y z
N MET A 1 -29.66 -11.58 4.01
CA MET A 1 -28.63 -10.61 4.44
C MET A 1 -28.00 -10.09 3.17
N PRO A 2 -27.62 -8.80 3.09
CA PRO A 2 -26.94 -8.28 1.92
C PRO A 2 -25.63 -9.04 1.71
N CYS A 3 -25.28 -9.27 0.45
CA CYS A 3 -24.06 -9.98 0.07
C CYS A 3 -23.29 -9.23 -1.02
N ILE A 4 -22.01 -9.57 -1.15
CA ILE A 4 -21.19 -9.23 -2.30
C ILE A 4 -21.09 -10.47 -3.17
N ILE A 5 -21.51 -10.35 -4.42
CA ILE A 5 -21.43 -11.38 -5.45
C ILE A 5 -20.24 -11.03 -6.34
N ILE A 6 -19.24 -11.89 -6.38
CA ILE A 6 -18.08 -11.75 -7.27
C ILE A 6 -18.25 -12.72 -8.41
N ARG A 7 -18.45 -12.21 -9.63
CA ARG A 7 -18.61 -12.98 -10.85
C ARG A 7 -17.36 -12.88 -11.71
N ASN A 8 -16.75 -14.02 -12.00
CA ASN A 8 -15.63 -14.10 -12.91
C ASN A 8 -16.09 -14.57 -14.29
N ARG A 9 -16.11 -13.66 -15.25
CA ARG A 9 -16.41 -13.92 -16.67
C ARG A 9 -15.16 -14.20 -17.51
N GLY A 10 -13.97 -14.12 -16.90
CA GLY A 10 -12.69 -14.39 -17.54
C GLY A 10 -12.51 -15.86 -17.93
N GLY A 11 -11.48 -16.11 -18.74
CA GLY A 11 -11.17 -17.45 -19.24
C GLY A 11 -10.41 -18.34 -18.25
N ARG A 12 -10.00 -17.77 -17.11
CA ARG A 12 -9.20 -18.44 -16.06
C ARG A 12 -9.77 -18.16 -14.68
N SER A 13 -9.38 -18.99 -13.70
CA SER A 13 -9.66 -18.68 -12.30
C SER A 13 -8.97 -17.37 -11.89
N GLN A 14 -9.68 -16.57 -11.11
CA GLN A 14 -9.22 -15.26 -10.67
C GLN A 14 -9.20 -15.21 -9.15
N GLU A 15 -8.06 -14.82 -8.58
CA GLU A 15 -7.94 -14.55 -7.15
C GLU A 15 -8.37 -13.12 -6.83
N PHE A 16 -9.11 -12.98 -5.73
CA PHE A 16 -9.47 -11.70 -5.15
C PHE A 16 -9.04 -11.67 -3.69
N GLN A 17 -8.34 -10.60 -3.31
CA GLN A 17 -8.21 -10.26 -1.90
C GLN A 17 -9.53 -9.67 -1.43
N VAL A 18 -10.00 -10.10 -0.26
CA VAL A 18 -11.23 -9.60 0.35
C VAL A 18 -10.88 -9.04 1.71
N HIS A 19 -11.04 -7.73 1.87
CA HIS A 19 -10.76 -6.98 3.10
C HIS A 19 -12.07 -6.46 3.68
N GLY A 20 -12.23 -6.48 5.00
CA GLY A 20 -13.44 -6.05 5.71
C GLY A 20 -14.62 -7.02 5.62
N PHE A 21 -14.59 -7.95 4.67
CA PHE A 21 -15.59 -9.00 4.46
C PHE A 21 -14.92 -10.38 4.48
N ASN A 22 -15.71 -11.45 4.45
CA ASN A 22 -15.21 -12.84 4.39
C ASN A 22 -14.15 -13.20 5.44
N ASN A 23 -14.18 -12.58 6.63
CA ASN A 23 -13.13 -12.73 7.66
C ASN A 23 -11.70 -12.42 7.13
N ASN A 24 -11.59 -11.46 6.21
CA ASN A 24 -10.37 -11.09 5.51
C ASN A 24 -9.69 -12.25 4.74
N GLN A 25 -10.46 -13.26 4.34
CA GLN A 25 -9.93 -14.38 3.56
C GLN A 25 -10.09 -14.11 2.06
N ASN A 26 -9.00 -14.29 1.32
CA ASN A 26 -9.02 -14.25 -0.13
C ASN A 26 -9.98 -15.31 -0.70
N VAL A 27 -10.49 -15.05 -1.89
CA VAL A 27 -11.31 -16.02 -2.64
C VAL A 27 -10.70 -16.24 -4.01
N THR A 28 -10.79 -17.47 -4.50
CA THR A 28 -10.53 -17.78 -5.90
C THR A 28 -11.85 -18.12 -6.58
N VAL A 29 -12.20 -17.36 -7.61
CA VAL A 29 -13.44 -17.57 -8.38
C VAL A 29 -13.06 -18.21 -9.70
N ASN A 30 -13.58 -19.41 -9.97
CA ASN A 30 -13.28 -20.12 -11.21
C ASN A 30 -13.86 -19.41 -12.43
N ALA A 31 -13.27 -19.65 -13.59
CA ALA A 31 -13.76 -19.12 -14.87
C ALA A 31 -15.25 -19.43 -15.09
N GLY A 32 -16.03 -18.41 -15.43
CA GLY A 32 -17.46 -18.52 -15.70
C GLY A 32 -18.31 -18.81 -14.46
N THR A 33 -17.78 -18.62 -13.25
CA THR A 33 -18.49 -18.88 -11.99
C THR A 33 -18.62 -17.61 -11.15
N GLU A 34 -19.38 -17.71 -10.07
CA GLU A 34 -19.52 -16.66 -9.07
C GLU A 34 -19.42 -17.22 -7.65
N VAL A 35 -19.04 -16.35 -6.72
CA VAL A 35 -19.09 -16.60 -5.28
C VAL A 35 -19.90 -15.49 -4.61
N SER A 36 -20.59 -15.83 -3.53
CA SER A 36 -21.30 -14.87 -2.69
C SER A 36 -20.64 -14.81 -1.31
N ILE A 37 -20.43 -13.59 -0.83
CA ILE A 37 -19.80 -13.28 0.45
C ILE A 37 -20.79 -12.47 1.28
N ASP A 38 -21.03 -12.86 2.53
CA ASP A 38 -21.87 -12.07 3.43
C ASP A 38 -21.28 -10.67 3.63
N ALA A 39 -22.12 -9.64 3.46
CA ALA A 39 -21.74 -8.24 3.62
C ALA A 39 -22.82 -7.48 4.42
N PRO A 40 -22.87 -7.70 5.75
CA PRO A 40 -23.82 -7.01 6.62
C PRO A 40 -23.74 -5.48 6.52
N ASP A 41 -24.88 -4.82 6.72
CA ASP A 41 -24.96 -3.37 6.84
C ASP A 41 -24.04 -2.83 7.95
N GLY A 42 -23.45 -1.66 7.71
CA GLY A 42 -22.51 -1.00 8.61
C GLY A 42 -21.06 -1.49 8.47
N GLN A 43 -20.78 -2.45 7.58
CA GLN A 43 -19.42 -2.88 7.27
C GLN A 43 -18.83 -2.12 6.09
N SER A 44 -17.51 -1.95 6.10
CA SER A 44 -16.73 -1.38 5.01
C SER A 44 -15.53 -2.25 4.71
N GLY A 45 -15.12 -2.29 3.45
CA GLY A 45 -14.03 -3.13 3.00
C GLY A 45 -13.76 -2.98 1.51
N ALA A 46 -12.98 -3.91 0.96
CA ALA A 46 -12.60 -3.91 -0.44
C ALA A 46 -12.50 -5.33 -1.01
N VAL A 47 -12.81 -5.47 -2.29
CA VAL A 47 -12.52 -6.66 -3.08
C VAL A 47 -11.53 -6.25 -4.17
N ILE A 48 -10.35 -6.87 -4.18
CA ILE A 48 -9.23 -6.45 -5.03
C ILE A 48 -8.83 -7.61 -5.93
N ALA A 49 -8.86 -7.42 -7.24
CA ALA A 49 -8.36 -8.41 -8.18
C ALA A 49 -6.84 -8.53 -8.08
N VAL A 50 -6.32 -9.76 -8.14
CA VAL A 50 -4.88 -10.04 -8.15
C VAL A 50 -4.47 -10.59 -9.51
N TYR A 51 -3.67 -9.85 -10.25
CA TYR A 51 -3.17 -10.25 -11.56
C TYR A 51 -1.68 -10.59 -11.49
N ASP A 52 -1.29 -11.82 -11.84
CA ASP A 52 0.10 -12.30 -11.78
C ASP A 52 0.77 -12.05 -10.41
N GLY A 53 0.01 -12.25 -9.33
CA GLY A 53 0.47 -12.03 -7.95
C GLY A 53 0.57 -10.56 -7.53
N GLN A 54 0.11 -9.63 -8.37
CA GLN A 54 0.11 -8.19 -8.13
C GLN A 54 -1.31 -7.69 -7.95
N VAL A 55 -1.52 -6.76 -7.01
CA VAL A 55 -2.82 -6.09 -6.88
C VAL A 55 -3.14 -5.28 -8.13
N ALA A 56 -4.40 -5.27 -8.54
CA ALA A 56 -4.87 -4.61 -9.74
C ALA A 56 -6.10 -3.75 -9.42
N GLU A 57 -7.24 -4.00 -10.09
CA GLU A 57 -8.48 -3.27 -9.88
C GLU A 57 -9.05 -3.54 -8.47
N GLN A 58 -9.62 -2.53 -7.84
CA GLN A 58 -10.24 -2.60 -6.51
C GLN A 58 -11.69 -2.11 -6.55
N ALA A 59 -12.58 -2.85 -5.90
CA ALA A 59 -13.93 -2.42 -5.56
C ALA A 59 -13.97 -2.05 -4.08
N GLU A 60 -14.11 -0.78 -3.77
CA GLU A 60 -14.30 -0.29 -2.39
C GLU A 60 -15.78 -0.31 -2.07
N ILE A 61 -16.16 -0.86 -0.91
CA ILE A 61 -17.55 -1.09 -0.58
C ILE A 61 -17.79 -0.70 0.88
N THR A 62 -18.72 0.21 1.09
CA THR A 62 -19.31 0.51 2.40
C THR A 62 -20.80 0.22 2.34
N LYS A 63 -21.25 -0.74 3.15
CA LYS A 63 -22.65 -1.15 3.22
C LYS A 63 -23.43 -0.25 4.17
N CYS A 64 -24.56 0.30 3.71
CA CYS A 64 -25.44 1.16 4.53
C CYS A 64 -24.69 2.30 5.25
N GLY A 65 -23.72 2.94 4.58
CA GLY A 65 -22.88 3.99 5.16
C GLY A 65 -23.51 5.37 5.02
N TRP A 66 -23.36 5.98 3.85
CA TRP A 66 -23.76 7.37 3.64
C TRP A 66 -25.28 7.53 3.58
N ASN A 67 -25.87 8.13 4.61
CA ASN A 67 -27.32 8.26 4.79
C ASN A 67 -28.07 6.92 4.68
N GLY A 68 -27.44 5.81 5.11
CA GLY A 68 -28.02 4.47 5.03
C GLY A 68 -28.01 3.84 3.62
N ASN A 69 -27.29 4.45 2.67
CA ASN A 69 -27.07 3.90 1.33
C ASN A 69 -25.71 3.21 1.25
N ASP A 70 -25.58 2.27 0.32
CA ASP A 70 -24.26 1.73 -0.03
C ASP A 70 -23.41 2.77 -0.76
N VAL A 71 -22.11 2.76 -0.47
CA VAL A 71 -21.09 3.45 -1.28
C VAL A 71 -20.24 2.36 -1.90
N VAL A 72 -20.10 2.37 -3.22
CA VAL A 72 -19.32 1.37 -3.97
C VAL A 72 -18.48 2.05 -5.02
N ASP A 73 -17.16 1.90 -5.02
CA ASP A 73 -16.29 2.61 -5.97
C ASP A 73 -15.39 1.60 -6.70
N ILE A 74 -15.12 1.82 -7.99
CA ILE A 74 -14.07 1.07 -8.71
C ILE A 74 -12.85 1.95 -8.85
N SER A 75 -11.72 1.42 -8.40
CA SER A 75 -10.44 2.09 -8.38
C SER A 75 -9.39 1.28 -9.12
N ASN A 76 -8.62 1.97 -9.95
CA ASN A 76 -7.39 1.48 -10.56
C ASN A 76 -6.14 2.05 -9.87
N ILE A 77 -6.30 2.63 -8.68
CA ILE A 77 -5.21 3.31 -7.97
C ILE A 77 -4.04 2.37 -7.67
N CYS A 78 -4.31 1.08 -7.43
CA CYS A 78 -3.31 0.06 -7.12
C CYS A 78 -2.71 -0.59 -8.38
N GLY A 79 -3.29 -0.33 -9.56
CA GLY A 79 -2.86 -0.89 -10.83
C GLY A 79 -4.03 -1.35 -11.69
N GLY A 80 -3.70 -2.11 -12.74
CA GLY A 80 -4.70 -2.73 -13.58
C GLY A 80 -4.13 -3.94 -14.31
N GLY A 81 -4.89 -5.02 -14.41
CA GLY A 81 -4.53 -6.27 -15.09
C GLY A 81 -5.74 -7.00 -15.68
N GLY A 82 -6.96 -6.60 -15.32
CA GLY A 82 -8.18 -7.09 -15.95
C GLY A 82 -9.22 -5.98 -16.06
N ASN A 83 -10.46 -6.37 -16.26
CA ASN A 83 -11.57 -5.43 -16.30
C ASN A 83 -12.49 -5.73 -15.13
N MET A 84 -12.81 -4.70 -14.34
CA MET A 84 -13.69 -4.85 -13.19
C MET A 84 -14.77 -3.77 -13.18
N THR A 85 -16.01 -4.18 -12.95
CA THR A 85 -17.14 -3.29 -12.71
C THR A 85 -17.86 -3.65 -11.41
N VAL A 86 -18.56 -2.68 -10.83
CA VAL A 86 -19.41 -2.90 -9.66
C VAL A 86 -20.78 -2.23 -9.84
N GLN A 87 -21.83 -2.89 -9.37
CA GLN A 87 -23.19 -2.35 -9.34
C GLN A 87 -23.98 -2.87 -8.14
N GLN A 88 -25.05 -2.17 -7.74
CA GLN A 88 -26.04 -2.77 -6.86
C GLN A 88 -26.94 -3.72 -7.67
N VAL A 89 -27.23 -4.89 -7.12
CA VAL A 89 -28.11 -5.87 -7.76
C VAL A 89 -29.53 -5.30 -7.87
N GLY A 90 -30.10 -5.37 -9.07
CA GLY A 90 -31.44 -4.88 -9.38
C GLY A 90 -31.49 -3.44 -9.91
N ASP A 91 -30.37 -2.73 -9.96
CA ASP A 91 -30.27 -1.45 -10.66
C ASP A 91 -30.25 -1.66 -12.20
N ASP A 92 -30.43 -0.56 -12.95
CA ASP A 92 -30.33 -0.61 -14.42
C ASP A 92 -28.95 -1.15 -14.80
N PRO A 93 -28.82 -2.11 -15.73
CA PRO A 93 -27.53 -2.73 -16.08
C PRO A 93 -26.52 -1.75 -16.74
N ARG A 94 -26.93 -0.51 -17.02
CA ARG A 94 -26.06 0.58 -17.47
C ARG A 94 -25.57 1.46 -16.31
N GLN A 95 -26.05 1.23 -15.10
CA GLN A 95 -25.69 1.93 -13.87
C GLN A 95 -24.66 1.12 -13.07
N TYR A 96 -23.50 0.91 -13.69
CA TYR A 96 -22.32 0.37 -13.01
C TYR A 96 -21.20 1.40 -12.97
N LYS A 97 -20.28 1.17 -12.04
CA LYS A 97 -19.01 1.89 -11.94
C LYS A 97 -17.89 0.99 -12.44
N GLY A 98 -16.80 1.59 -12.90
CA GLY A 98 -15.69 0.90 -13.56
C GLY A 98 -15.72 1.01 -15.09
N HIS A 99 -14.62 0.60 -15.70
CA HIS A 99 -14.45 0.55 -17.15
C HIS A 99 -14.43 -0.92 -17.60
N GLU A 100 -15.51 -1.37 -18.24
CA GLU A 100 -15.78 -2.75 -18.67
C GLU A 100 -14.72 -3.34 -19.60
N THR A 101 -14.01 -2.50 -20.34
CA THR A 101 -12.92 -2.85 -21.25
C THR A 101 -11.63 -2.08 -20.93
N PHE A 102 -11.37 -1.82 -19.65
CA PHE A 102 -10.23 -1.03 -19.16
C PHE A 102 -8.90 -1.42 -19.81
N MET A 103 -8.55 -2.71 -19.80
CA MET A 103 -7.27 -3.20 -20.34
C MET A 103 -7.22 -3.10 -21.87
N GLN A 104 -8.34 -3.26 -22.58
CA GLN A 104 -8.39 -3.04 -24.03
C GLN A 104 -8.22 -1.55 -24.36
N ALA A 105 -8.87 -0.66 -23.60
CA ALA A 105 -8.70 0.78 -23.73
C ALA A 105 -7.26 1.21 -23.41
N CYS A 106 -6.66 0.63 -22.36
CA CYS A 106 -5.26 0.83 -21.99
C CYS A 106 -4.31 0.38 -23.11
N ASN A 107 -4.54 -0.81 -23.68
CA ASN A 107 -3.72 -1.32 -24.77
C ASN A 107 -3.81 -0.42 -26.01
N ASN A 108 -5.02 0.03 -26.37
CA ASN A 108 -5.22 0.96 -27.47
C ASN A 108 -4.52 2.31 -27.22
N ALA A 109 -4.63 2.84 -26.01
CA ALA A 109 -3.96 4.08 -25.61
C ALA A 109 -2.43 3.93 -25.66
N TRP A 110 -1.89 2.79 -25.21
CA TRP A 110 -0.45 2.50 -25.24
C TRP A 110 0.11 2.50 -26.66
N HIS A 111 -0.57 1.78 -27.57
CA HIS A 111 -0.16 1.72 -28.97
C HIS A 111 -0.33 3.06 -29.70
N GLY A 112 -1.28 3.89 -29.27
CA GLY A 112 -1.49 5.25 -29.77
C GLY A 112 -0.58 6.32 -29.15
N ALA A 113 0.07 6.04 -28.02
CA ALA A 113 0.91 7.00 -27.32
C ALA A 113 2.20 7.30 -28.09
N ASP A 114 2.67 8.55 -28.02
CA ASP A 114 3.98 8.91 -28.57
C ASP A 114 5.14 8.26 -27.78
N GLN A 115 6.33 8.26 -28.38
CA GLN A 115 7.51 7.61 -27.78
C GLN A 115 7.90 8.23 -26.44
N ASP A 116 7.72 9.54 -26.27
CA ASP A 116 8.06 10.25 -25.04
C ASP A 116 7.15 9.81 -23.89
N THR A 117 5.85 9.69 -24.16
CA THR A 117 4.86 9.15 -23.21
C THR A 117 5.23 7.73 -22.81
N ARG A 118 5.52 6.85 -23.79
CA ARG A 118 5.92 5.46 -23.50
C ARG A 118 7.19 5.41 -22.66
N ASN A 119 8.21 6.21 -22.99
CA ASN A 119 9.46 6.28 -22.23
C ASN A 119 9.25 6.71 -20.78
N GLN A 120 8.30 7.61 -20.52
CA GLN A 120 7.98 8.08 -19.17
C GLN A 120 7.28 7.02 -18.31
N ILE A 121 6.56 6.09 -18.92
CA ILE A 121 5.71 5.12 -18.20
C ILE A 121 6.13 3.66 -18.39
N GLN A 122 7.16 3.39 -19.19
CA GLN A 122 7.59 2.01 -19.54
C GLN A 122 7.92 1.14 -18.33
N SER A 123 8.39 1.73 -17.22
CA SER A 123 8.65 0.98 -15.97
C SER A 123 7.37 0.53 -15.24
N HIS A 124 6.22 1.04 -15.66
CA HIS A 124 4.92 0.76 -15.05
C HIS A 124 3.90 0.16 -16.05
N VAL A 125 4.28 -0.03 -17.32
CA VAL A 125 3.43 -0.70 -18.32
C VAL A 125 4.10 -2.03 -18.67
N PHE A 126 3.45 -3.11 -18.30
CA PHE A 126 3.96 -4.46 -18.48
C PHE A 126 3.33 -5.06 -19.73
N LEU A 127 4.17 -5.47 -20.67
CA LEU A 127 3.75 -6.01 -21.95
C LEU A 127 3.82 -7.54 -21.97
N ASP A 128 3.01 -8.16 -22.81
CA ASP A 128 3.17 -9.55 -23.24
C ASP A 128 4.22 -9.65 -24.37
N ASP A 129 4.46 -10.88 -24.85
CA ASP A 129 5.44 -11.15 -25.90
C ASP A 129 5.07 -10.52 -27.25
N ASN A 130 3.81 -10.13 -27.45
CA ASN A 130 3.31 -9.45 -28.64
C ASN A 130 3.32 -7.92 -28.49
N GLY A 131 3.81 -7.41 -27.36
CA GLY A 131 3.85 -5.98 -27.06
C GLY A 131 2.50 -5.39 -26.64
N ASN A 132 1.50 -6.21 -26.30
CA ASN A 132 0.24 -5.74 -25.75
C ASN A 132 0.34 -5.55 -24.24
N VAL A 133 -0.36 -4.54 -23.72
CA VAL A 133 -0.42 -4.28 -22.29
C VAL A 133 -1.16 -5.42 -21.58
N LYS A 134 -0.44 -6.16 -20.74
CA LYS A 134 -1.02 -7.19 -19.87
C LYS A 134 -1.34 -6.69 -18.47
N ARG A 135 -0.61 -5.66 -18.02
CA ARG A 135 -0.77 -5.05 -16.69
C ARG A 135 -0.20 -3.64 -16.69
N ILE A 136 -0.73 -2.78 -15.84
CA ILE A 136 -0.12 -1.51 -15.44
C ILE A 136 0.11 -1.48 -13.92
N GLY A 137 1.15 -0.77 -13.50
CA GLY A 137 1.42 -0.47 -12.09
C GLY A 137 0.45 0.58 -11.53
N ALA A 138 0.63 0.92 -10.26
CA ALA A 138 -0.22 1.86 -9.53
C ALA A 138 -0.08 3.31 -10.07
N PRO A 139 -1.14 3.91 -10.63
CA PRO A 139 -1.07 5.28 -11.13
C PRO A 139 -0.80 6.31 -10.01
N LYS A 140 -1.18 6.05 -8.76
CA LYS A 140 -0.86 6.92 -7.60
C LYS A 140 0.63 7.14 -7.37
N GLU A 141 1.48 6.21 -7.80
CA GLU A 141 2.93 6.26 -7.58
C GLU A 141 3.66 6.96 -8.74
N ASN A 142 2.99 7.20 -9.86
CA ASN A 142 3.60 7.78 -11.05
C ASN A 142 2.65 8.74 -11.77
N GLN A 143 2.93 10.04 -11.66
CA GLN A 143 2.12 11.08 -12.27
C GLN A 143 2.02 10.98 -13.80
N ALA A 144 3.03 10.46 -14.50
CA ALA A 144 2.98 10.27 -15.94
C ALA A 144 2.03 9.11 -16.31
N LEU A 145 2.05 8.02 -15.54
CA LEU A 145 1.11 6.92 -15.68
C LEU A 145 -0.31 7.36 -15.35
N GLU A 146 -0.50 8.13 -14.29
CA GLU A 146 -1.80 8.73 -13.95
C GLU A 146 -2.35 9.54 -15.13
N ARG A 147 -1.55 10.48 -15.67
CA ARG A 147 -1.95 11.26 -16.85
C ARG A 147 -2.30 10.36 -18.04
N PHE A 148 -1.52 9.31 -18.28
CA PHE A 148 -1.79 8.34 -19.33
C PHE A 148 -3.12 7.60 -19.11
N VAL A 149 -3.38 7.08 -17.91
CA VAL A 149 -4.63 6.35 -17.59
C VAL A 149 -5.84 7.27 -17.72
N ARG A 150 -5.72 8.53 -17.32
CA ARG A 150 -6.77 9.54 -17.50
C ARG A 150 -7.15 9.77 -18.96
N THR A 151 -6.28 9.48 -19.94
CA THR A 151 -6.64 9.65 -21.36
C THR A 151 -7.76 8.72 -21.83
N PHE A 152 -7.98 7.59 -21.16
CA PHE A 152 -8.99 6.61 -21.56
C PHE A 152 -9.98 6.22 -20.44
N ALA A 153 -9.64 6.44 -19.17
CA ALA A 153 -10.45 5.99 -18.03
C ALA A 153 -11.05 7.12 -17.17
N GLN A 154 -10.81 8.40 -17.52
CA GLN A 154 -11.29 9.55 -16.76
C GLN A 154 -12.81 9.49 -16.51
N GLY A 155 -13.19 9.59 -15.24
CA GLY A 155 -14.59 9.58 -14.81
C GLY A 155 -15.28 8.21 -14.89
N ARG A 156 -14.58 7.15 -15.29
CA ARG A 156 -15.09 5.77 -15.33
C ARG A 156 -14.59 4.91 -14.16
N THR A 157 -13.43 5.25 -13.63
CA THR A 157 -12.80 4.65 -12.45
C THR A 157 -12.06 5.74 -11.68
N TYR A 158 -11.79 5.48 -10.41
CA TYR A 158 -10.92 6.28 -9.57
C TYR A 158 -9.45 5.97 -9.90
N ILE A 159 -8.67 7.00 -10.30
CA ILE A 159 -7.33 6.79 -10.87
C ILE A 159 -6.20 7.24 -9.93
N GLY A 160 -6.36 8.32 -9.16
CA GLY A 160 -5.20 8.81 -8.38
C GLY A 160 -5.45 9.82 -7.27
N VAL A 161 -6.31 10.83 -7.45
CA VAL A 161 -6.39 11.95 -6.50
C VAL A 161 -7.85 12.21 -6.13
N GLY A 162 -8.38 11.45 -5.17
CA GLY A 162 -9.67 11.74 -4.55
C GLY A 162 -9.63 12.99 -3.69
N ALA A 163 -10.81 13.54 -3.38
CA ALA A 163 -10.92 14.56 -2.36
C ALA A 163 -10.46 14.01 -1.00
N TRP A 164 -9.48 14.65 -0.37
CA TRP A 164 -9.00 14.28 0.95
C TRP A 164 -8.59 15.52 1.75
N GLY A 165 -9.19 15.69 2.93
CA GLY A 165 -9.02 16.92 3.73
C GLY A 165 -9.47 18.17 2.96
N ASP A 166 -8.57 19.14 2.84
CA ASP A 166 -8.81 20.41 2.13
C ASP A 166 -8.58 20.30 0.60
N SER A 167 -8.07 19.17 0.12
CA SER A 167 -7.94 18.92 -1.32
C SER A 167 -9.29 18.52 -1.90
N ALA A 168 -9.76 19.28 -2.88
CA ALA A 168 -10.99 18.96 -3.61
C ALA A 168 -10.84 17.70 -4.49
N GLY A 169 -9.63 17.19 -4.70
CA GLY A 169 -9.37 16.05 -5.59
C GLY A 169 -9.71 16.32 -7.06
N ASP A 170 -9.66 15.26 -7.85
CA ASP A 170 -10.12 15.24 -9.23
C ASP A 170 -11.64 15.01 -9.28
N ALA A 171 -12.34 15.83 -10.06
CA ALA A 171 -13.79 15.78 -10.14
C ALA A 171 -14.31 14.47 -10.79
N GLY A 172 -13.53 13.84 -11.67
CA GLY A 172 -13.87 12.55 -12.25
C GLY A 172 -13.72 11.40 -11.27
N ASP A 173 -12.66 11.43 -10.44
CA ASP A 173 -12.46 10.49 -9.35
C ASP A 173 -13.60 10.61 -8.32
N ASN A 174 -13.96 11.83 -7.90
CA ASN A 174 -15.06 12.07 -6.95
C ASN A 174 -16.45 11.69 -7.47
N ALA A 175 -16.67 11.77 -8.79
CA ALA A 175 -17.92 11.35 -9.41
C ALA A 175 -18.17 9.84 -9.24
N GLN A 176 -17.09 9.06 -9.07
CA GLN A 176 -17.21 7.64 -8.74
C GLN A 176 -17.74 7.43 -7.33
N SER A 177 -17.56 8.34 -6.37
CA SER A 177 -17.95 8.13 -4.96
C SER A 177 -19.41 8.42 -4.62
N SER A 178 -20.31 8.48 -5.60
CA SER A 178 -21.74 8.69 -5.33
C SER A 178 -22.38 7.45 -4.69
N ALA A 179 -23.07 7.62 -3.56
CA ALA A 179 -23.82 6.55 -2.93
C ALA A 179 -24.99 6.06 -3.81
N GLY A 180 -25.29 4.77 -3.74
CA GLY A 180 -26.46 4.15 -4.37
C GLY A 180 -27.78 4.47 -3.64
N VAL A 181 -28.83 3.68 -3.91
CA VAL A 181 -30.13 3.83 -3.24
C VAL A 181 -30.39 2.61 -2.35
N GLY A 182 -30.36 2.84 -1.04
CA GLY A 182 -30.49 1.84 0.00
C GLY A 182 -29.28 0.89 0.08
N SER A 183 -29.44 -0.13 0.91
CA SER A 183 -28.52 -1.25 0.98
C SER A 183 -29.06 -2.44 0.19
N LYS A 184 -28.28 -2.92 -0.79
CA LYS A 184 -28.62 -4.03 -1.69
C LYS A 184 -27.46 -5.01 -1.78
N ASP A 185 -27.69 -6.16 -2.40
CA ASP A 185 -26.56 -7.01 -2.82
C ASP A 185 -25.69 -6.22 -3.82
N ILE A 186 -24.39 -6.45 -3.78
CA ILE A 186 -23.41 -5.81 -4.67
C ILE A 186 -22.91 -6.86 -5.66
N LEU A 187 -22.96 -6.57 -6.95
CA LEU A 187 -22.36 -7.41 -8.00
C LEU A 187 -21.06 -6.79 -8.45
N ILE A 188 -19.96 -7.51 -8.27
CA ILE A 188 -18.66 -7.25 -8.88
C ILE A 188 -18.51 -8.20 -10.07
N THR A 189 -18.24 -7.65 -11.26
CA THR A 189 -17.94 -8.45 -12.44
C THR A 189 -16.48 -8.26 -12.81
N TYR A 190 -15.74 -9.35 -12.93
CA TYR A 190 -14.37 -9.37 -13.45
C TYR A 190 -14.31 -10.11 -14.78
N SER A 191 -13.47 -9.64 -15.71
CA SER A 191 -13.26 -10.29 -17.00
C SER A 191 -11.91 -9.89 -17.58
N ASP A 192 -11.24 -10.81 -18.30
CA ASP A 192 -10.12 -10.46 -19.18
C ASP A 192 -10.61 -9.80 -20.49
N GLY A 193 -11.91 -9.94 -20.80
CA GLY A 193 -12.56 -9.42 -22.01
C GLY A 193 -13.47 -8.24 -21.70
N ASP A 194 -14.78 -8.48 -21.64
CA ASP A 194 -15.77 -7.45 -21.28
C ASP A 194 -16.33 -7.75 -19.88
N ALA A 195 -16.18 -6.81 -18.96
CA ALA A 195 -16.66 -6.88 -17.58
C ALA A 195 -18.00 -6.17 -17.35
N SER A 196 -18.76 -5.88 -18.42
CA SER A 196 -20.11 -5.34 -18.29
C SER A 196 -20.98 -6.31 -17.48
N PRO A 197 -21.82 -5.82 -16.55
CA PRO A 197 -22.89 -6.61 -15.97
C PRO A 197 -23.86 -7.09 -17.07
N GLU A 198 -24.55 -8.22 -16.87
CA GLU A 198 -25.40 -8.81 -17.92
C GLU A 198 -26.43 -7.84 -18.50
N GLY A 199 -26.63 -7.88 -19.83
CA GLY A 199 -27.57 -7.03 -20.57
C GLY A 199 -26.92 -6.04 -21.54
N GLY A 200 -25.59 -5.86 -21.51
CA GLY A 200 -24.83 -5.08 -22.48
C GLY A 200 -24.49 -5.93 -23.72
N ASN A 201 -24.95 -5.52 -24.90
CA ASN A 201 -24.73 -6.23 -26.16
C ASN A 201 -23.92 -5.31 -27.10
N PHE A 202 -22.60 -5.42 -27.17
CA PHE A 202 -21.80 -4.76 -28.21
C PHE A 202 -20.62 -5.64 -28.67
N GLY A 203 -20.49 -5.76 -30.00
CA GLY A 203 -19.74 -6.80 -30.69
C GLY A 203 -18.21 -6.68 -30.62
N ALA A 204 -17.57 -7.84 -30.64
CA ALA A 204 -16.14 -8.01 -30.83
C ALA A 204 -15.65 -7.35 -32.13
N GLN A 205 -14.52 -6.65 -32.08
CA GLN A 205 -13.68 -6.40 -33.25
C GLN A 205 -12.24 -6.83 -32.97
N SER A 206 -11.80 -7.81 -33.76
CA SER A 206 -10.42 -8.29 -33.93
C SER A 206 -9.61 -7.31 -34.78
N VAL A 207 -8.33 -7.08 -34.46
CA VAL A 207 -7.39 -6.43 -35.39
C VAL A 207 -5.98 -7.06 -35.26
N GLU A 208 -5.36 -7.25 -36.43
CA GLU A 208 -4.10 -7.96 -36.72
C GLU A 208 -2.82 -7.18 -36.38
N GLU A 209 -1.71 -7.92 -36.17
CA GLU A 209 -0.32 -7.47 -35.91
C GLU A 209 0.40 -6.86 -37.12
N PRO A 210 1.47 -6.06 -36.89
CA PRO A 210 2.70 -6.32 -37.64
C PRO A 210 4.05 -6.13 -36.88
N SER A 211 4.89 -7.16 -37.02
CA SER A 211 6.36 -7.27 -37.22
C SER A 211 7.39 -6.33 -36.57
N SER A 212 8.44 -7.00 -36.06
CA SER A 212 9.56 -6.61 -35.22
C SER A 212 10.78 -5.93 -35.91
N GLY A 213 11.56 -5.22 -35.10
CA GLY A 213 12.95 -4.83 -35.38
C GLY A 213 13.67 -4.39 -34.11
N GLY A 214 14.64 -5.17 -33.62
CA GLY A 214 15.34 -4.93 -32.36
C GLY A 214 16.81 -4.55 -32.52
N PHE A 215 17.40 -3.95 -31.47
CA PHE A 215 18.85 -3.88 -31.21
C PHE A 215 19.14 -3.71 -29.70
N SER A 216 20.12 -4.45 -29.18
CA SER A 216 20.73 -4.36 -27.82
C SER A 216 21.59 -3.10 -27.64
N ILE A 217 22.02 -2.73 -26.41
CA ILE A 217 23.43 -2.76 -25.86
C ILE A 217 23.50 -2.37 -24.34
N ALA A 218 24.20 -3.22 -23.55
CA ALA A 218 25.11 -3.11 -22.37
C ALA A 218 24.99 -2.09 -21.18
N SER A 219 25.65 -2.51 -20.09
CA SER A 219 25.46 -2.25 -18.65
C SER A 219 26.49 -1.32 -17.95
N ALA A 220 26.13 -0.85 -16.74
CA ALA A 220 26.87 0.06 -15.84
C ALA A 220 27.21 -0.61 -14.46
N PRO A 221 28.08 -0.01 -13.60
CA PRO A 221 29.01 -0.71 -12.68
C PRO A 221 28.46 -1.13 -11.31
N GLU A 222 29.19 -2.04 -10.64
CA GLU A 222 28.78 -2.92 -9.53
C GLU A 222 28.37 -2.25 -8.21
N GLU A 223 27.20 -2.70 -7.73
CA GLU A 223 26.48 -2.38 -6.49
C GLU A 223 27.04 -3.21 -5.32
N GLN A 224 27.21 -2.60 -4.13
CA GLN A 224 27.67 -3.32 -2.94
C GLN A 224 26.51 -4.19 -2.40
N SER A 225 26.46 -5.46 -2.82
CA SER A 225 25.32 -6.33 -2.54
C SER A 225 25.34 -6.88 -1.10
N TYR A 226 24.58 -6.27 -0.20
CA TYR A 226 24.20 -6.93 1.04
C TYR A 226 23.12 -7.98 0.75
N ALA A 227 23.10 -9.06 1.54
CA ALA A 227 21.94 -9.97 1.53
C ALA A 227 20.71 -9.25 2.11
N PRO A 228 19.47 -9.70 1.81
CA PRO A 228 18.27 -9.07 2.34
C PRO A 228 18.26 -8.97 3.87
N GLY A 229 17.77 -7.87 4.41
CA GLY A 229 17.71 -7.62 5.85
C GLY A 229 18.16 -6.22 6.26
N ILE A 230 18.71 -6.10 7.47
CA ILE A 230 19.06 -4.80 8.07
C ILE A 230 20.54 -4.74 8.41
N VAL A 231 21.24 -3.70 7.96
CA VAL A 231 22.54 -3.31 8.52
C VAL A 231 22.28 -2.45 9.75
N LEU A 232 22.34 -3.06 10.93
CA LEU A 232 22.01 -2.41 12.20
C LEU A 232 23.27 -1.84 12.85
N THR A 233 23.21 -0.58 13.27
CA THR A 233 24.31 0.13 13.95
C THR A 233 23.85 0.72 15.27
N ASN A 234 24.65 0.53 16.32
CA ASN A 234 24.53 1.24 17.59
C ASN A 234 25.57 2.38 17.62
N ARG A 235 25.16 3.62 17.40
CA ARG A 235 26.02 4.81 17.57
C ARG A 235 26.02 5.37 18.98
N GLY A 236 25.21 4.81 19.87
CA GLY A 236 25.16 5.22 21.27
C GLY A 236 26.40 4.85 22.06
N SER A 237 26.46 5.37 23.28
CA SER A 237 27.62 5.20 24.17
C SER A 237 27.58 3.91 24.99
N ASN A 238 26.47 3.17 24.98
CA ASN A 238 26.28 1.96 25.78
C ASN A 238 25.97 0.76 24.89
N GLU A 239 26.25 -0.44 25.41
CA GLU A 239 25.79 -1.67 24.78
C GLU A 239 24.26 -1.76 24.88
N HIS A 240 23.63 -2.14 23.77
CA HIS A 240 22.18 -2.29 23.71
C HIS A 240 21.81 -3.58 22.97
N THR A 241 20.72 -4.19 23.44
CA THR A 241 20.07 -5.29 22.73
C THR A 241 18.87 -4.74 21.97
N TYR A 242 18.84 -5.01 20.68
CA TYR A 242 17.78 -4.63 19.77
C TYR A 242 16.93 -5.84 19.44
N TYR A 243 15.62 -5.68 19.50
CA TYR A 243 14.65 -6.75 19.32
C TYR A 243 13.84 -6.50 18.06
N PHE A 244 13.74 -7.54 17.24
CA PHE A 244 12.97 -7.55 15.99
C PHE A 244 11.64 -8.23 16.26
N TYR A 245 10.57 -7.58 15.84
CA TYR A 245 9.20 -8.07 15.99
C TYR A 245 8.55 -8.16 14.62
N ASP A 246 7.91 -9.28 14.33
CA ASP A 246 6.96 -9.35 13.22
C ASP A 246 5.73 -8.52 13.53
N ASN A 247 5.05 -8.05 12.50
CA ASN A 247 3.69 -7.53 12.69
C ASN A 247 2.75 -8.71 12.97
N TYR A 248 1.76 -8.48 13.84
CA TYR A 248 0.70 -9.47 14.06
C TYR A 248 -0.20 -9.58 12.80
N TRP A 249 -0.40 -8.47 12.08
CA TRP A 249 -1.18 -8.41 10.83
C TRP A 249 -0.29 -7.87 9.69
N ASN A 250 -0.15 -8.65 8.63
CA ASN A 250 0.64 -8.32 7.43
C ASN A 250 -0.26 -8.04 6.21
N GLY A 251 -1.29 -7.21 6.41
CA GLY A 251 -2.20 -6.76 5.36
C GLY A 251 -2.78 -5.38 5.68
N ASN A 252 -3.50 -4.78 4.73
CA ASN A 252 -4.45 -3.67 4.89
C ASN A 252 -4.00 -2.36 5.60
N GLY A 253 -2.71 -2.01 5.55
CA GLY A 253 -2.24 -0.67 5.96
C GLY A 253 -2.39 -0.39 7.46
N THR A 254 -2.64 -1.42 8.28
CA THR A 254 -2.68 -1.32 9.74
C THR A 254 -1.69 -2.34 10.32
N ALA A 255 -0.46 -1.90 10.62
CA ALA A 255 0.52 -2.73 11.28
C ALA A 255 0.17 -2.87 12.78
N GLY A 256 -0.49 -3.97 13.16
CA GLY A 256 -0.70 -4.32 14.56
C GLY A 256 0.58 -4.86 15.17
N ALA A 257 1.09 -4.25 16.24
CA ALA A 257 2.33 -4.69 16.87
C ALA A 257 2.15 -5.90 17.78
N ASN A 258 3.03 -6.89 17.58
CA ASN A 258 3.24 -7.99 18.51
C ASN A 258 4.33 -7.58 19.51
N PHE A 259 3.94 -6.93 20.61
CA PHE A 259 4.88 -6.29 21.55
C PHE A 259 5.62 -7.27 22.47
N ASP A 260 5.09 -8.47 22.64
CA ASP A 260 5.47 -9.42 23.68
C ASP A 260 6.20 -10.67 23.13
N ASN A 261 6.33 -10.81 21.81
CA ASN A 261 6.95 -11.97 21.18
C ASN A 261 8.05 -11.56 20.17
N PRO A 262 9.26 -11.16 20.63
CA PRO A 262 10.36 -10.86 19.72
C PRO A 262 10.80 -12.11 18.95
N LEU A 263 10.98 -11.97 17.64
CA LEU A 263 11.44 -13.07 16.77
C LEU A 263 12.95 -13.27 16.82
N LYS A 264 13.69 -12.17 16.90
CA LYS A 264 15.15 -12.15 16.86
C LYS A 264 15.66 -10.99 17.70
N ASN A 265 16.86 -11.12 18.24
CA ASN A 265 17.54 -10.00 18.87
C ASN A 265 19.03 -10.00 18.55
N VAL A 266 19.64 -8.83 18.69
CA VAL A 266 21.07 -8.60 18.48
C VAL A 266 21.56 -7.63 19.54
N THR A 267 22.63 -8.00 20.24
CA THR A 267 23.34 -7.11 21.16
C THR A 267 24.52 -6.47 20.44
N LEU A 268 24.61 -5.15 20.46
CA LEU A 268 25.69 -4.38 19.84
C LEU A 268 26.38 -3.49 20.86
N ALA A 269 27.70 -3.61 20.92
CA ALA A 269 28.57 -2.67 21.64
C ALA A 269 28.48 -1.26 21.03
N PRO A 270 28.90 -0.22 21.78
CA PRO A 270 29.00 1.14 21.26
C PRO A 270 29.79 1.22 19.96
N GLY A 271 29.24 1.89 18.95
CA GLY A 271 29.85 2.08 17.63
C GLY A 271 29.85 0.83 16.73
N ALA A 272 29.32 -0.30 17.19
CA ALA A 272 29.31 -1.54 16.41
C ALA A 272 28.17 -1.57 15.38
N SER A 273 28.43 -2.24 14.27
CA SER A 273 27.45 -2.55 13.23
C SER A 273 27.44 -4.04 12.92
N THR A 274 26.28 -4.60 12.60
CA THR A 274 26.17 -5.95 12.04
C THR A 274 25.09 -6.01 10.98
N HIS A 275 25.24 -6.94 10.03
CA HIS A 275 24.13 -7.33 9.17
C HIS A 275 23.23 -8.34 9.91
N VAL A 276 21.93 -8.10 9.84
CA VAL A 276 20.88 -8.97 10.39
C VAL A 276 20.08 -9.50 9.20
N PRO A 277 20.32 -10.76 8.77
CA PRO A 277 19.56 -11.33 7.67
C PRO A 277 18.11 -11.54 8.10
N LEU A 278 17.19 -11.17 7.22
CA LEU A 278 15.76 -11.35 7.40
C LEU A 278 15.15 -11.96 6.14
N ASP A 279 14.04 -12.67 6.32
CA ASP A 279 13.31 -13.23 5.19
C ASP A 279 12.73 -12.11 4.34
N LEU A 280 12.62 -12.32 3.01
CA LEU A 280 12.01 -11.34 2.10
C LEU A 280 10.56 -11.03 2.50
N GLN A 281 9.86 -11.97 3.11
CA GLN A 281 8.49 -11.80 3.58
C GLN A 281 8.39 -11.08 4.93
N PHE A 282 9.52 -10.77 5.59
CA PHE A 282 9.50 -10.10 6.88
C PHE A 282 8.92 -8.69 6.74
N LYS A 283 7.88 -8.41 7.54
CA LYS A 283 7.27 -7.08 7.68
C LYS A 283 7.10 -6.82 9.17
N GLY A 284 7.82 -5.84 9.69
CA GLY A 284 7.97 -5.73 11.13
C GLY A 284 8.69 -4.47 11.55
N ARG A 285 9.35 -4.57 12.69
CA ARG A 285 10.08 -3.45 13.29
C ARG A 285 11.29 -3.92 14.07
N VAL A 286 12.21 -2.99 14.34
CA VAL A 286 13.24 -3.14 15.36
C VAL A 286 13.12 -2.02 16.39
N GLN A 287 13.36 -2.34 17.66
CA GLN A 287 13.45 -1.36 18.76
C GLN A 287 14.56 -1.72 19.76
N LYS A 288 14.93 -0.74 20.60
CA LYS A 288 15.87 -0.92 21.71
C LYS A 288 15.16 -1.51 22.93
N GLY A 289 15.65 -2.64 23.44
CA GLY A 289 15.03 -3.34 24.56
C GLY A 289 13.61 -3.84 24.26
N THR A 290 12.91 -4.31 25.28
CA THR A 290 11.56 -4.89 25.17
C THR A 290 10.45 -4.00 25.74
N GLU A 291 10.82 -2.88 26.36
CA GLU A 291 9.91 -2.04 27.12
C GLU A 291 9.41 -0.85 26.31
N LEU A 292 8.13 -0.50 26.48
CA LEU A 292 7.54 0.73 25.97
C LEU A 292 7.53 1.84 27.04
N PRO A 293 7.48 3.14 26.66
CA PRO A 293 7.53 3.65 25.29
C PRO A 293 8.91 3.47 24.62
N ALA A 294 8.94 3.30 23.29
CA ALA A 294 10.17 3.06 22.53
C ALA A 294 10.07 3.58 21.10
N THR A 295 11.22 3.98 20.56
CA THR A 295 11.37 4.38 19.15
C THR A 295 11.30 3.14 18.26
N TRP A 296 10.48 3.19 17.22
CA TRP A 296 10.36 2.12 16.25
C TRP A 296 10.99 2.49 14.92
N VAL A 297 11.69 1.52 14.36
CA VAL A 297 12.07 1.54 12.94
C VAL A 297 11.27 0.44 12.28
N GLU A 298 10.28 0.84 11.49
CA GLU A 298 9.32 -0.07 10.83
C GLU A 298 9.80 -0.34 9.41
N PHE A 299 9.69 -1.58 8.95
CA PHE A 299 10.12 -1.95 7.60
C PHE A 299 9.49 -3.25 7.11
N GLN A 300 9.43 -3.37 5.79
CA GLN A 300 9.24 -4.62 5.07
C GLN A 300 10.45 -4.87 4.18
N ILE A 301 10.95 -6.11 4.17
CA ILE A 301 12.19 -6.45 3.46
C ILE A 301 11.95 -6.56 1.96
N ARG A 302 10.75 -6.96 1.55
CA ARG A 302 10.30 -6.93 0.18
C ARG A 302 8.86 -6.47 0.13
N ALA A 303 8.66 -5.29 -0.43
CA ALA A 303 7.36 -4.78 -0.76
C ALA A 303 6.79 -5.54 -1.97
N ASP A 304 5.49 -5.79 -1.95
CA ASP A 304 4.85 -6.58 -2.99
C ASP A 304 4.74 -5.78 -4.31
N ASP A 305 4.72 -4.46 -4.25
CA ASP A 305 4.56 -3.52 -5.36
C ASP A 305 5.85 -3.32 -6.18
N ASP A 306 6.97 -2.99 -5.55
CA ASP A 306 8.22 -2.65 -6.25
C ASP A 306 9.38 -3.63 -5.98
N GLN A 307 9.16 -4.62 -5.11
CA GLN A 307 10.13 -5.64 -4.72
C GLN A 307 11.37 -5.09 -4.00
N ALA A 308 11.32 -3.84 -3.52
CA ALA A 308 12.35 -3.22 -2.69
C ALA A 308 12.05 -3.40 -1.20
N ALA A 309 13.05 -3.18 -0.36
CA ALA A 309 12.80 -2.97 1.06
C ALA A 309 12.26 -1.57 1.28
N HIS A 310 11.25 -1.41 2.13
CA HIS A 310 10.68 -0.12 2.52
C HIS A 310 10.71 0.02 4.03
N GLY A 311 10.96 1.22 4.53
CA GLY A 311 10.83 1.48 5.95
C GLY A 311 10.86 2.94 6.34
N ASP A 312 10.50 3.18 7.59
CA ASP A 312 10.36 4.50 8.19
C ASP A 312 10.65 4.45 9.70
N ILE A 313 10.57 5.63 10.33
CA ILE A 313 10.73 5.79 11.77
C ILE A 313 9.37 6.16 12.36
N SER A 314 8.93 5.42 13.36
CA SER A 314 7.65 5.65 14.04
C SER A 314 7.84 5.94 15.52
N LEU A 315 7.23 7.03 15.96
CA LEU A 315 7.18 7.46 17.35
C LEU A 315 5.78 7.29 17.94
N GLN A 316 4.91 6.53 17.27
CA GLN A 316 3.55 6.30 17.72
C GLN A 316 3.51 5.62 19.09
N GLN A 317 4.50 4.76 19.35
CA GLN A 317 4.69 4.06 20.62
C GLN A 317 5.74 4.73 21.53
N GLY A 318 5.98 6.01 21.29
CA GLY A 318 6.89 6.86 22.04
C GLY A 318 8.29 6.91 21.45
N CYS A 319 9.22 7.47 22.23
CA CYS A 319 10.58 7.72 21.77
C CYS A 319 11.56 7.63 22.94
N ASP A 320 12.46 6.65 22.88
CA ASP A 320 13.48 6.40 23.93
C ASP A 320 14.92 6.50 23.41
N CYS A 321 15.10 6.80 22.13
CA CYS A 321 16.35 7.16 21.47
C CYS A 321 16.10 7.73 20.07
N ALA A 322 17.09 8.41 19.51
CA ALA A 322 17.04 8.85 18.11
C ALA A 322 17.37 7.68 17.17
N ALA A 323 16.78 7.70 15.97
CA ALA A 323 16.98 6.66 14.97
C ALA A 323 16.91 7.21 13.53
N GLU A 324 17.71 6.62 12.66
CA GLU A 324 17.73 6.89 11.22
C GLU A 324 17.64 5.58 10.42
N ILE A 325 17.00 5.66 9.27
CA ILE A 325 16.92 4.57 8.29
C ILE A 325 17.39 5.07 6.92
N ALA A 326 18.15 4.25 6.18
CA ALA A 326 18.73 4.61 4.90
C ALA A 326 18.74 3.44 3.90
N SER A 327 18.71 3.76 2.62
CA SER A 327 18.87 2.79 1.54
C SER A 327 20.32 2.30 1.43
N THR A 328 20.50 1.08 0.90
CA THR A 328 21.84 0.49 0.70
C THR A 328 22.13 0.11 -0.75
N ASP A 329 21.18 0.37 -1.66
CA ASP A 329 21.24 0.13 -3.11
C ASP A 329 21.92 1.27 -3.90
N GLY A 330 22.54 2.23 -3.21
CA GLY A 330 23.19 3.39 -3.82
C GLY A 330 22.24 4.52 -4.21
N SER A 331 20.94 4.43 -3.93
CA SER A 331 19.99 5.53 -4.15
C SER A 331 20.21 6.73 -3.20
N ASN A 332 20.92 6.53 -2.08
CA ASN A 332 21.26 7.55 -1.08
C ASN A 332 20.02 8.25 -0.49
N VAL A 333 18.95 7.48 -0.25
CA VAL A 333 17.73 7.96 0.42
C VAL A 333 17.82 7.64 1.90
N SER A 334 17.44 8.57 2.76
CA SER A 334 17.42 8.38 4.21
C SER A 334 16.38 9.24 4.90
N ASN A 335 15.85 8.78 6.02
CA ASN A 335 14.92 9.53 6.86
C ASN A 335 15.16 9.27 8.36
N GLY A 336 14.51 10.06 9.22
CA GLY A 336 14.64 9.97 10.68
C GLY A 336 15.35 11.17 11.32
N PHE A 337 15.98 10.94 12.47
CA PHE A 337 16.66 11.97 13.24
C PHE A 337 17.77 11.38 14.14
N SER A 338 18.76 12.21 14.46
CA SER A 338 19.94 11.83 15.26
C SER A 338 20.20 12.73 16.47
N ASN A 339 19.37 13.77 16.66
CA ASN A 339 19.50 14.68 17.79
C ASN A 339 18.78 14.13 19.04
N GLU A 340 19.35 14.42 20.21
CA GLU A 340 18.69 14.18 21.50
C GLU A 340 17.47 15.11 21.65
N ILE A 341 16.31 14.55 21.99
CA ILE A 341 15.05 15.29 22.08
C ILE A 341 14.29 15.08 23.40
N LEU A 342 14.74 14.19 24.28
CA LEU A 342 14.13 14.02 25.60
C LEU A 342 14.45 15.22 26.49
N GLN A 343 15.65 15.78 26.34
CA GLN A 343 16.06 16.98 27.06
C GLN A 343 15.29 18.20 26.56
N GLY A 344 14.42 18.75 27.43
CA GLY A 344 13.59 19.91 27.10
C GLY A 344 12.14 19.57 26.76
N ALA A 345 11.79 18.28 26.73
CA ALA A 345 10.40 17.86 26.60
C ALA A 345 9.57 18.31 27.81
N PRO A 346 8.30 18.73 27.61
CA PRO A 346 7.42 19.07 28.71
C PRO A 346 7.16 17.84 29.58
N GLU A 347 7.01 18.03 30.90
CA GLU A 347 6.80 16.92 31.85
C GLU A 347 5.61 16.03 31.47
N ALA A 348 4.55 16.61 30.89
CA ALA A 348 3.37 15.89 30.42
C ALA A 348 3.63 14.98 29.20
N ALA A 349 4.71 15.21 28.45
CA ALA A 349 5.12 14.35 27.34
C ALA A 349 6.09 13.24 27.78
N ILE A 350 6.51 13.24 29.05
CA ILE A 350 7.53 12.32 29.56
C ILE A 350 6.86 11.16 30.30
N ARG A 351 7.34 9.95 30.04
CA ARG A 351 6.92 8.73 30.72
C ARG A 351 8.12 7.95 31.24
N ARG A 352 7.95 7.31 32.40
CA ARG A 352 8.90 6.32 32.91
C ARG A 352 8.51 4.93 32.41
N LYS A 353 9.44 4.26 31.75
CA LYS A 353 9.36 2.86 31.31
C LYS A 353 9.34 1.92 32.52
N PRO A 354 8.83 0.69 32.41
CA PRO A 354 8.85 -0.29 33.52
C PRO A 354 10.24 -0.60 34.07
N ASN A 355 11.28 -0.54 33.22
CA ASN A 355 12.68 -0.69 33.62
C ASN A 355 13.28 0.53 34.35
N GLY A 356 12.51 1.60 34.54
CA GLY A 356 12.93 2.82 35.22
C GLY A 356 13.53 3.90 34.32
N GLU A 357 13.81 3.62 33.05
CA GLU A 357 14.26 4.60 32.06
C GLU A 357 13.16 5.62 31.75
N VAL A 358 13.55 6.77 31.20
CA VAL A 358 12.64 7.85 30.82
C VAL A 358 12.60 7.95 29.30
N ALA A 359 11.40 8.14 28.76
CA ALA A 359 11.14 8.27 27.33
C ALA A 359 10.04 9.31 27.09
N LEU A 360 9.87 9.74 25.84
CA LEU A 360 8.65 10.42 25.44
C LEU A 360 7.50 9.40 25.38
N ASP A 361 6.34 9.80 25.87
CA ASP A 361 5.16 8.96 25.96
C ASP A 361 4.60 8.60 24.57
N THR A 362 3.65 7.67 24.52
CA THR A 362 3.03 7.28 23.24
C THR A 362 2.13 8.37 22.70
N THR A 363 2.11 8.59 21.39
CA THR A 363 1.26 9.61 20.78
C THR A 363 -0.15 9.11 20.54
N VAL A 364 -0.33 7.81 20.26
CA VAL A 364 -1.65 7.21 19.95
C VAL A 364 -2.31 6.54 21.16
N GLY A 365 -1.63 6.52 22.32
CA GLY A 365 -2.09 5.80 23.50
C GLY A 365 -1.81 4.29 23.42
N ASN A 366 -1.82 3.60 24.57
CA ASN A 366 -1.71 2.15 24.65
C ASN A 366 -2.86 1.56 25.49
N TRP A 367 -3.42 0.43 25.05
CA TRP A 367 -4.29 -0.48 25.82
C TRP A 367 -5.22 0.20 26.83
N ASN A 368 -6.05 1.15 26.34
CA ASN A 368 -7.05 1.98 27.06
C ASN A 368 -6.65 3.44 27.40
N GLY A 369 -5.44 3.88 27.06
CA GLY A 369 -5.05 5.29 27.10
C GLY A 369 -5.43 6.03 25.81
N GLY A 370 -5.94 7.26 25.93
CA GLY A 370 -6.11 8.15 24.77
C GLY A 370 -4.77 8.75 24.30
N PRO A 371 -4.77 9.45 23.15
CA PRO A 371 -3.59 10.15 22.63
C PRO A 371 -2.95 11.10 23.66
N ASN A 372 -1.61 11.12 23.75
CA ASN A 372 -0.91 12.11 24.57
C ASN A 372 -0.62 13.37 23.75
N GLN A 373 -1.50 14.37 23.87
CA GLN A 373 -1.40 15.61 23.11
C GLN A 373 -0.09 16.37 23.35
N ALA A 374 0.43 16.36 24.59
CA ALA A 374 1.69 17.04 24.89
C ALA A 374 2.87 16.42 24.14
N THR A 375 2.86 15.09 23.97
CA THR A 375 3.87 14.38 23.18
C THR A 375 3.72 14.67 21.69
N ILE A 376 2.49 14.63 21.17
CA ILE A 376 2.19 14.99 19.77
C ILE A 376 2.68 16.39 19.44
N ASP A 377 2.31 17.39 20.24
CA ASP A 377 2.66 18.78 20.02
C ASP A 377 4.18 18.98 20.08
N TYR A 378 4.84 18.36 21.05
CA TYR A 378 6.29 18.44 21.21
C TYR A 378 7.03 17.84 20.02
N LEU A 379 6.69 16.62 19.61
CA LEU A 379 7.31 15.93 18.49
C LEU A 379 7.04 16.64 17.16
N THR A 380 5.82 17.16 16.96
CA THR A 380 5.45 17.89 15.73
C THR A 380 6.28 19.16 15.59
N ASN A 381 6.48 19.88 16.69
CA ASN A 381 7.29 21.10 16.69
C ASN A 381 8.79 20.83 16.57
N THR A 382 9.28 19.73 17.14
CA THR A 382 10.72 19.43 17.23
C THR A 382 11.26 18.72 15.98
N LEU A 383 10.50 17.78 15.42
CA LEU A 383 10.93 16.93 14.30
C LEU A 383 10.08 17.15 13.04
N GLY A 384 8.76 17.29 13.22
CA GLY A 384 7.77 17.33 12.15
C GLY A 384 7.42 15.96 11.56
N GLN A 385 6.17 15.81 11.13
CA GLN A 385 5.64 14.57 10.53
C GLN A 385 6.37 14.15 9.24
N GLY A 386 7.11 15.05 8.58
CA GLY A 386 7.88 14.70 7.38
C GLY A 386 9.12 13.83 7.65
N LYS A 387 9.53 13.68 8.91
CA LYS A 387 10.72 12.90 9.30
C LYS A 387 10.42 11.58 10.01
N VAL A 388 9.29 11.54 10.72
CA VAL A 388 8.91 10.42 11.60
C VAL A 388 7.38 10.34 11.69
N TYR A 389 6.82 9.15 11.88
CA TYR A 389 5.40 8.96 12.13
C TYR A 389 5.08 9.37 13.57
N ILE A 390 4.39 10.50 13.75
CA ILE A 390 3.96 11.00 15.06
C ILE A 390 2.53 10.57 15.30
N LEU A 391 1.61 10.86 14.37
CA LEU A 391 0.23 10.36 14.39
C LEU A 391 -0.02 9.43 13.21
N GLY A 392 -1.01 8.53 13.34
CA GLY A 392 -1.40 7.63 12.24
C GLY A 392 -1.94 8.39 11.03
N GLY A 393 -1.82 7.81 9.84
CA GLY A 393 -2.20 8.42 8.56
C GLY A 393 -1.06 8.36 7.54
N THR A 394 -1.17 9.14 6.45
CA THR A 394 -0.10 9.32 5.45
C THR A 394 0.69 10.61 5.75
N GLY A 395 2.00 10.64 5.51
CA GLY A 395 2.78 11.88 5.68
C GLY A 395 4.29 11.77 5.91
N VAL A 396 4.82 10.57 6.13
CA VAL A 396 6.28 10.34 6.20
C VAL A 396 6.72 9.72 4.88
N PRO A 397 7.64 10.33 4.13
CA PRO A 397 8.31 9.65 3.02
C PRO A 397 9.08 8.46 3.57
N ASP A 398 8.72 7.27 3.10
CA ASP A 398 9.43 6.05 3.40
C ASP A 398 10.76 5.98 2.62
N VAL A 399 11.66 5.13 3.10
CA VAL A 399 12.96 4.86 2.50
C VAL A 399 12.91 3.52 1.79
N ALA A 400 13.08 3.54 0.47
CA ALA A 400 13.12 2.35 -0.37
C ALA A 400 14.57 1.92 -0.70
N SER A 401 14.84 0.62 -0.77
CA SER A 401 16.13 0.06 -1.21
C SER A 401 15.96 -1.22 -2.03
N LYS A 402 16.34 -1.17 -3.31
CA LYS A 402 16.12 -2.23 -4.31
C LYS A 402 16.86 -3.53 -4.03
N ASN A 403 17.98 -3.45 -3.32
CA ASN A 403 18.73 -4.63 -2.90
C ASN A 403 18.10 -5.38 -1.70
N ASN A 404 16.87 -5.00 -1.32
CA ASN A 404 16.12 -5.59 -0.19
C ASN A 404 16.87 -5.47 1.15
N CYS A 405 17.75 -4.47 1.28
CA CYS A 405 18.50 -4.22 2.49
C CYS A 405 18.45 -2.74 2.88
N LEU A 406 18.14 -2.45 4.14
CA LEU A 406 18.14 -1.10 4.71
C LEU A 406 19.24 -0.99 5.78
N ALA A 407 19.81 0.20 5.93
CA ALA A 407 20.68 0.54 7.04
C ALA A 407 19.87 1.24 8.13
N VAL A 408 20.00 0.76 9.37
CA VAL A 408 19.33 1.34 10.54
C VAL A 408 20.37 1.73 11.57
N THR A 409 20.28 2.96 12.08
CA THR A 409 21.19 3.49 13.08
C THR A 409 20.41 4.02 14.28
N PHE A 410 20.73 3.52 15.47
CA PHE A 410 20.25 4.06 16.74
C PHE A 410 21.36 4.87 17.44
N TYR A 411 20.98 5.93 18.15
CA TYR A 411 21.88 6.88 18.80
C TYR A 411 21.81 6.87 20.32
#